data_AF-A0A914YVP3-F1
#
_entry.id   AF-A0A914YVP3-F1
#
_cell.length_a   1.000
_cell.length_b   1.000
_cell.length_c   1.000
_cell.angle_alpha   90.00
_cell.angle_beta   90.00
_cell.angle_gamma   90.00
#
_symmetry.space_group_name_H-M   'P 1'
#
loop_
_entity.id
_entity.type
_entity.pdbx_description
1 polymer ?
#
loop_
_entity_poly.entity_id
_entity_poly.type
_entity_poly.pdbx_seq_one_letter_code
_entity_poly.pdbx_strand_id
1 'polypeptide(L)'
;MKGIPRLRFWSNGICSEISPRPSMQTFEIRTIPGRCYFFEIRICSPKDFRVIAAGDIWFRAVHSQQELAKLYSMAEDYCSSTQTSRFFYFYRTKPKSYFNTCMEKDDAIMKVYTKDESGHSASPLNSKLDGLFFYAKLNYNGTFPEMSPFGDTRWFIRAENLFNPEKHRLYFADFYCKFLSKDYCIKLSSI
;
A
#
# COMPACT_ATOMS: atom_id res chain seq x y z
N MET A 1 8.12 -43.33 3.51
CA MET A 1 7.32 -43.29 2.27
C MET A 1 7.10 -41.82 1.93
N LYS A 2 7.58 -41.32 0.78
CA LYS A 2 7.36 -39.90 0.43
C LYS A 2 5.92 -39.75 -0.06
N GLY A 3 5.14 -38.89 0.59
CA GLY A 3 3.77 -38.60 0.16
C GLY A 3 3.74 -37.82 -1.17
N ILE A 4 2.57 -37.80 -1.80
CA ILE A 4 2.31 -37.10 -3.06
C ILE A 4 1.76 -35.71 -2.73
N PRO A 5 2.51 -34.63 -3.00
CA PRO A 5 2.02 -33.28 -2.74
C PRO A 5 0.99 -32.87 -3.80
N ARG A 6 -0.07 -32.18 -3.36
CA ARG A 6 -1.04 -31.47 -4.18
C ARG A 6 -1.15 -30.05 -3.66
N LEU A 7 -0.87 -29.08 -4.52
CA LEU A 7 -1.00 -27.66 -4.22
C LEU A 7 -2.22 -27.11 -4.94
N ARG A 8 -3.18 -26.58 -4.19
CA ARG A 8 -4.31 -25.84 -4.71
C ARG A 8 -4.16 -24.38 -4.36
N PHE A 9 -4.65 -23.51 -5.23
CA PHE A 9 -4.74 -22.10 -4.92
C PHE A 9 -5.97 -21.47 -5.54
N TRP A 10 -6.51 -20.49 -4.83
CA TRP A 10 -7.71 -19.77 -5.20
C TRP A 10 -7.41 -18.29 -5.32
N SER A 11 -7.98 -17.68 -6.36
CA SER A 11 -7.96 -16.23 -6.56
C SER A 11 -9.24 -15.85 -7.30
N ASN A 12 -9.98 -14.85 -6.80
CA ASN A 12 -11.23 -14.38 -7.40
C ASN A 12 -12.23 -15.51 -7.72
N GLY A 13 -12.36 -16.49 -6.81
CA GLY A 13 -13.26 -17.64 -6.97
C GLY A 13 -12.77 -18.73 -7.92
N ILE A 14 -11.64 -18.55 -8.61
CA ILE A 14 -11.04 -19.55 -9.50
C ILE A 14 -10.08 -20.42 -8.70
N CYS A 15 -10.26 -21.73 -8.75
CA CYS A 15 -9.35 -22.72 -8.20
C CYS A 15 -8.38 -23.23 -9.28
N SER A 16 -7.11 -23.36 -8.94
CA SER A 16 -6.09 -24.02 -9.75
C SER A 16 -5.40 -25.09 -8.91
N GLU A 17 -5.06 -26.23 -9.51
CA GLU A 17 -4.35 -27.34 -8.86
C GLU A 17 -3.04 -27.63 -9.60
N ILE A 18 -1.98 -27.86 -8.84
CA ILE A 18 -0.66 -28.26 -9.30
C ILE A 18 -0.25 -29.50 -8.50
N SER A 19 0.44 -30.43 -9.16
CA SER A 19 1.01 -31.62 -8.51
C SER A 19 2.54 -31.53 -8.51
N PRO A 20 3.17 -30.95 -7.46
CA PRO A 20 4.62 -30.87 -7.37
C PRO A 20 5.27 -32.25 -7.31
N ARG A 21 6.57 -32.31 -7.61
CA ARG A 21 7.35 -33.54 -7.39
C ARG A 21 7.56 -33.75 -5.88
N PRO A 22 7.53 -34.98 -5.34
CA PRO A 22 7.76 -35.23 -3.92
C PRO A 22 9.12 -34.76 -3.36
N SER A 23 10.10 -34.50 -4.22
CA SER A 23 11.42 -33.95 -3.84
C SER A 23 11.48 -32.42 -3.83
N MET A 24 10.43 -31.74 -4.30
CA MET A 24 10.39 -30.30 -4.44
C MET A 24 10.06 -29.64 -3.10
N GLN A 25 10.93 -28.75 -2.63
CA GLN A 25 10.73 -28.01 -1.37
C GLN A 25 10.15 -26.62 -1.60
N THR A 26 10.38 -26.02 -2.77
CA THR A 26 9.94 -24.68 -3.14
C THR A 26 9.24 -24.72 -4.49
N PHE A 27 8.21 -23.89 -4.66
CA PHE A 27 7.47 -23.78 -5.91
C PHE A 27 7.16 -22.30 -6.17
N GLU A 28 7.41 -21.83 -7.39
CA GLU A 28 7.20 -20.44 -7.77
C GLU A 28 5.89 -20.28 -8.55
N ILE A 29 5.05 -19.34 -8.12
CA ILE A 29 3.78 -19.02 -8.77
C ILE A 29 3.77 -17.54 -9.10
N ARG A 30 3.50 -17.22 -10.37
CA ARG A 30 3.29 -15.84 -10.78
C ARG A 30 1.95 -15.35 -10.22
N THR A 31 2.02 -14.31 -9.41
CA THR A 31 0.84 -13.64 -8.86
C THR A 31 0.58 -12.33 -9.61
N ILE A 32 -0.65 -11.82 -9.49
CA ILE A 32 -1.00 -10.47 -9.94
C ILE A 32 -0.90 -9.53 -8.74
N PRO A 33 -0.14 -8.42 -8.82
CA PRO A 33 -0.06 -7.45 -7.73
C PRO A 33 -1.44 -6.97 -7.29
N GLY A 34 -1.68 -6.93 -5.97
CA GLY A 34 -2.91 -6.44 -5.35
C GLY A 34 -4.01 -7.49 -5.21
N ARG A 35 -3.83 -8.67 -5.80
CA ARG A 35 -4.79 -9.76 -5.73
C ARG A 35 -4.58 -10.62 -4.48
N CYS A 36 -5.67 -11.09 -3.89
CA CYS A 36 -5.64 -12.00 -2.76
C CYS A 36 -5.60 -13.46 -3.23
N TYR A 37 -4.80 -14.26 -2.55
CA TYR A 37 -4.65 -15.67 -2.81
C TYR A 37 -4.83 -16.48 -1.53
N PHE A 38 -5.52 -17.61 -1.66
CA PHE A 38 -5.51 -18.67 -0.67
C PHE A 38 -4.78 -19.86 -1.28
N PHE A 39 -3.82 -20.43 -0.56
CA PHE A 39 -3.06 -21.60 -0.95
C PHE A 39 -3.31 -22.72 0.03
N GLU A 40 -3.47 -23.93 -0.47
CA GLU A 40 -3.59 -25.15 0.32
C GLU A 40 -2.64 -26.19 -0.25
N ILE A 41 -1.74 -26.71 0.57
CA ILE A 41 -0.92 -27.89 0.25
C ILE A 41 -1.43 -29.09 1.02
N ARG A 42 -1.65 -30.19 0.32
CA ARG A 42 -1.99 -31.49 0.91
C ARG A 42 -0.96 -32.52 0.48
N ILE A 43 -0.44 -33.27 1.45
CA ILE A 43 0.39 -34.43 1.19
C ILE A 43 -0.50 -35.66 1.30
N CYS A 44 -0.63 -36.43 0.23
CA CYS A 44 -1.44 -37.63 0.20
C CYS A 44 -0.55 -38.89 0.31
N SER A 45 -1.04 -39.90 1.01
CA SER A 45 -0.45 -41.25 1.01
C SER A 45 -0.50 -41.85 -0.40
N PRO A 46 0.59 -42.43 -0.92
CA PRO A 46 0.58 -43.08 -2.23
C PRO A 46 -0.29 -44.34 -2.29
N LYS A 47 -0.61 -44.95 -1.14
CA LYS A 47 -1.32 -46.24 -1.07
C LYS A 47 -2.83 -46.09 -1.23
N ASP A 48 -3.40 -45.09 -0.59
CA ASP A 48 -4.84 -44.93 -0.42
C ASP A 48 -5.31 -43.48 -0.63
N PHE A 49 -4.41 -42.60 -1.09
CA PHE A 49 -4.65 -41.18 -1.36
C PHE A 49 -5.19 -40.37 -0.18
N ARG A 50 -5.13 -40.91 1.05
CA ARG A 50 -5.53 -40.19 2.26
C ARG A 50 -4.58 -39.04 2.52
N VAL A 51 -5.11 -37.91 2.94
CA VAL A 51 -4.31 -36.75 3.36
C VAL A 51 -3.58 -37.13 4.65
N ILE A 52 -2.24 -37.11 4.60
CA ILE A 52 -1.37 -37.40 5.74
C ILE A 52 -0.77 -36.13 6.37
N ALA A 53 -0.76 -35.03 5.63
CA ALA A 53 -0.43 -33.70 6.13
C ALA A 53 -1.12 -32.64 5.26
N ALA A 54 -1.47 -31.50 5.85
CA ALA A 54 -1.99 -30.36 5.12
C ALA A 54 -1.50 -29.06 5.76
N GLY A 55 -1.47 -28.00 4.97
CA GLY A 55 -1.22 -26.64 5.44
C GLY A 55 -1.81 -25.65 4.46
N ASP A 56 -2.14 -24.47 4.95
CA ASP A 56 -2.75 -23.41 4.17
C ASP A 56 -2.15 -22.05 4.52
N ILE A 57 -2.28 -21.12 3.59
CA ILE A 57 -1.90 -19.73 3.80
C ILE A 57 -2.79 -18.81 2.96
N TRP A 58 -3.14 -17.68 3.55
CA TRP A 58 -3.79 -16.59 2.85
C TRP A 58 -2.84 -15.40 2.78
N PHE A 59 -2.70 -14.78 1.60
CA PHE A 59 -1.98 -13.52 1.48
C PHE A 59 -2.49 -12.66 0.31
N ARG A 60 -2.31 -11.34 0.45
CA ARG A 60 -2.42 -10.38 -0.64
C ARG A 60 -1.08 -10.25 -1.34
N ALA A 61 -1.02 -10.47 -2.64
CA ALA A 61 0.18 -10.24 -3.43
C ALA A 61 0.50 -8.74 -3.42
N VAL A 62 1.73 -8.38 -3.07
CA VAL A 62 2.23 -6.99 -3.06
C VAL A 62 3.35 -6.84 -4.08
N HIS A 63 3.75 -5.61 -4.37
CA HIS A 63 4.91 -5.37 -5.23
C HIS A 63 6.16 -6.07 -4.72
N SER A 64 6.79 -6.81 -5.61
CA SER A 64 8.13 -7.37 -5.46
C SER A 64 9.19 -6.27 -5.36
N GLN A 65 10.38 -6.62 -4.88
CA GLN A 65 11.50 -5.68 -4.80
C GLN A 65 11.88 -5.09 -6.16
N GLN A 66 11.76 -5.87 -7.24
CA GLN A 66 12.02 -5.42 -8.61
C GLN A 66 10.99 -4.39 -9.07
N GLU A 67 9.71 -4.59 -8.75
CA GLU A 67 8.65 -3.62 -9.05
C GLU A 67 8.82 -2.33 -8.22
N LEU A 68 9.21 -2.45 -6.95
CA LEU A 68 9.53 -1.28 -6.12
C LEU A 68 10.75 -0.51 -6.65
N ALA A 69 11.79 -1.20 -7.13
CA ALA A 69 12.94 -0.55 -7.76
C ALA A 69 12.55 0.20 -9.05
N LYS A 70 11.63 -0.38 -9.84
CA LYS A 70 11.08 0.29 -11.02
C LYS A 70 10.29 1.54 -10.64
N LEU A 71 9.46 1.47 -9.59
CA LEU A 71 8.75 2.65 -9.06
C LEU A 71 9.71 3.76 -8.64
N TYR A 72 10.82 3.40 -8.01
CA TYR A 72 11.84 4.34 -7.60
C TYR A 72 12.49 5.04 -8.81
N SER A 73 12.90 4.28 -9.83
CA SER A 73 13.44 4.85 -11.07
C SER A 73 12.44 5.79 -11.77
N MET A 74 11.15 5.41 -11.82
CA MET A 74 10.11 6.31 -12.36
C MET A 74 9.98 7.61 -11.55
N ALA A 75 10.20 7.56 -10.24
CA ALA A 75 10.18 8.74 -9.38
C ALA A 75 11.36 9.67 -9.67
N GLU A 76 12.57 9.11 -9.82
CA GLU A 76 13.77 9.88 -10.19
C GLU A 76 13.61 10.56 -11.55
N ASP A 77 13.08 9.85 -12.54
CA ASP A 77 12.80 10.40 -13.87
C ASP A 77 11.78 11.55 -13.80
N TYR A 78 10.70 11.38 -13.02
CA TYR A 78 9.70 12.42 -12.82
C TYR A 78 10.28 13.66 -12.13
N CYS A 79 11.08 13.48 -11.08
CA CYS A 79 11.75 14.57 -10.38
C CYS A 79 12.74 15.32 -11.27
N SER A 80 13.40 14.61 -12.19
CA SER A 80 14.36 15.21 -13.13
C SER A 80 13.69 15.98 -14.27
N SER A 81 12.48 15.59 -14.67
CA SER A 81 11.76 16.13 -15.83
C SER A 81 10.65 17.13 -15.47
N THR A 82 10.35 17.32 -14.19
CA THR A 82 9.24 18.16 -13.73
C THR A 82 9.74 19.34 -12.90
N GLN A 83 9.16 20.53 -13.14
CA GLN A 83 9.43 21.69 -12.31
C GLN A 83 8.93 21.45 -10.88
N THR A 84 9.85 21.47 -9.92
CA THR A 84 9.52 21.34 -8.50
C THR A 84 9.07 22.67 -7.93
N SER A 85 8.05 22.63 -7.06
CA SER A 85 7.58 23.81 -6.32
C SER A 85 8.00 23.71 -4.87
N ARG A 86 8.47 24.82 -4.29
CA ARG A 86 8.69 24.90 -2.85
C ARG A 86 7.34 24.93 -2.14
N PHE A 87 7.21 24.19 -1.05
CA PHE A 87 6.06 24.23 -0.16
C PHE A 87 6.53 24.48 1.27
N PHE A 88 5.68 25.11 2.07
CA PHE A 88 5.98 25.45 3.47
C PHE A 88 5.02 24.81 4.46
N TYR A 89 3.93 24.23 3.96
CA TYR A 89 2.87 23.65 4.77
C TYR A 89 2.46 22.29 4.25
N PHE A 90 2.27 21.36 5.17
CA PHE A 90 1.39 20.22 4.95
C PHE A 90 -0.02 20.61 5.36
N TYR A 91 -1.02 20.02 4.70
CA TYR A 91 -2.40 20.25 5.05
C TYR A 91 -3.21 18.95 5.03
N ARG A 92 -4.24 18.90 5.88
CA ARG A 92 -5.21 17.82 5.93
C ARG A 92 -6.59 18.41 5.73
N THR A 93 -7.35 17.84 4.80
CA THR A 93 -8.73 18.27 4.53
C THR A 93 -9.71 17.24 5.06
N LYS A 94 -10.66 17.69 5.88
CA LYS A 94 -11.76 16.89 6.45
C LYS A 94 -13.03 17.74 6.57
N PRO A 95 -14.22 17.13 6.72
CA PRO A 95 -15.43 17.88 7.01
C PRO A 95 -15.28 18.66 8.32
N LYS A 96 -15.87 19.85 8.43
CA LYS A 96 -15.82 20.64 9.67
C LYS A 96 -16.20 19.85 10.93
N SER A 97 -17.20 18.96 10.83
CA SER A 97 -17.66 18.11 11.93
C SER A 97 -16.58 17.18 12.49
N TYR A 98 -15.61 16.75 11.67
CA TYR A 98 -14.45 15.97 12.12
C TYR A 98 -13.58 16.79 13.07
N PHE A 99 -13.23 18.01 12.69
CA PHE A 99 -12.39 18.87 13.53
C PHE A 99 -13.12 19.32 14.80
N ASN A 100 -14.42 19.61 14.72
CA ASN A 100 -15.24 19.89 15.91
C ASN A 100 -15.20 18.71 16.88
N THR A 101 -15.35 17.48 16.38
CA THR A 101 -15.25 16.27 17.21
C THR A 101 -13.87 16.18 17.88
N CYS A 102 -12.79 16.45 17.15
CA CYS A 102 -11.46 16.44 17.75
C CYS A 102 -11.33 17.46 18.90
N MET A 103 -11.83 18.68 18.70
CA MET A 103 -11.73 19.76 19.69
C MET A 103 -12.64 19.54 20.90
N GLU A 104 -13.87 19.07 20.68
CA GLU A 104 -14.90 18.99 21.72
C GLU A 104 -14.89 17.67 22.48
N LYS A 105 -14.44 16.57 21.84
CA LYS A 105 -14.57 15.20 22.37
C LYS A 105 -13.28 14.43 22.49
N ASP A 106 -12.23 14.82 21.76
CA ASP A 106 -10.96 14.09 21.71
C ASP A 106 -9.78 14.93 22.22
N ASP A 107 -10.01 15.82 23.19
CA ASP A 107 -8.96 16.63 23.84
C ASP A 107 -8.08 17.43 22.86
N ALA A 108 -8.67 17.91 21.76
CA ALA A 108 -7.97 18.57 20.65
C ALA A 108 -6.92 17.69 19.95
N ILE A 109 -7.06 16.37 20.02
CA ILE A 109 -6.17 15.38 19.39
C ILE A 109 -6.84 14.79 18.15
N MET A 110 -6.12 14.82 17.01
CA MET A 110 -6.50 14.06 15.82
C MET A 110 -6.09 12.60 15.99
N LYS A 111 -7.07 11.69 16.08
CA LYS A 111 -6.82 10.25 16.17
C LYS A 111 -6.14 9.70 14.92
N VAL A 112 -5.06 8.95 15.13
CA VAL A 112 -4.40 8.17 14.08
C VAL A 112 -5.32 7.07 13.57
N TYR A 113 -5.12 6.64 12.33
CA TYR A 113 -5.87 5.55 11.74
C TYR A 113 -4.99 4.76 10.77
N THR A 114 -5.36 3.50 10.57
CA THR A 114 -4.68 2.63 9.62
C THR A 114 -4.88 3.14 8.19
N LYS A 115 -3.78 3.19 7.44
CA LYS A 115 -3.74 3.49 6.00
C LYS A 115 -4.75 2.59 5.28
N ASP A 116 -5.79 3.22 4.77
CA ASP A 116 -6.79 2.58 3.91
C ASP A 116 -6.17 2.02 2.62
N GLU A 117 -6.95 1.25 1.86
CA GLU A 117 -6.52 0.70 0.57
C GLU A 117 -6.60 1.74 -0.57
N SER A 118 -6.60 3.04 -0.25
CA SER A 118 -6.56 4.11 -1.26
C SER A 118 -5.20 4.16 -1.96
N GLY A 119 -5.23 4.16 -3.30
CA GLY A 119 -4.06 4.07 -4.17
C GLY A 119 -3.94 2.70 -4.85
N HIS A 120 -2.72 2.29 -5.19
CA HIS A 120 -2.51 0.98 -5.81
C HIS A 120 -2.78 -0.15 -4.82
N SER A 121 -3.61 -1.11 -5.22
CA SER A 121 -4.03 -2.25 -4.37
C SER A 121 -2.85 -3.11 -3.91
N ALA A 122 -1.78 -3.16 -4.71
CA ALA A 122 -0.55 -3.90 -4.39
C ALA A 122 0.45 -3.13 -3.54
N SER A 123 0.12 -1.91 -3.10
CA SER A 123 0.98 -1.13 -2.22
C SER A 123 1.25 -1.91 -0.93
N PRO A 124 2.52 -2.12 -0.56
CA PRO A 124 2.87 -2.86 0.65
C PRO A 124 2.45 -2.11 1.93
N LEU A 125 2.17 -0.80 1.84
CA LEU A 125 1.77 0.05 2.96
C LEU A 125 0.28 -0.06 3.30
N ASN A 126 -0.55 -0.57 2.39
CA ASN A 126 -1.99 -0.70 2.61
C ASN A 126 -2.25 -1.59 3.83
N SER A 127 -2.99 -1.07 4.80
CA SER A 127 -3.35 -1.76 6.05
C SER A 127 -2.16 -2.07 6.97
N LYS A 128 -0.98 -1.47 6.77
CA LYS A 128 0.24 -1.74 7.57
C LYS A 128 0.82 -0.52 8.28
N LEU A 129 0.25 0.66 8.08
CA LEU A 129 0.76 1.91 8.62
C LEU A 129 -0.36 2.66 9.32
N ASP A 130 -0.19 2.92 10.61
CA ASP A 130 -1.08 3.78 11.38
C ASP A 130 -0.52 5.20 11.42
N GLY A 131 -1.36 6.19 11.17
CA GLY A 131 -0.91 7.57 11.25
C GLY A 131 -1.95 8.60 10.82
N LEU A 132 -1.47 9.84 10.72
CA LEU A 132 -2.19 10.94 10.09
C LEU A 132 -1.56 11.20 8.73
N PHE A 133 -2.42 11.41 7.73
CA PHE A 133 -2.00 11.61 6.35
C PHE A 133 -2.29 13.05 5.94
N PHE A 134 -1.27 13.69 5.40
CA PHE A 134 -1.29 15.08 4.96
C PHE A 134 -0.93 15.17 3.47
N TYR A 135 -1.38 16.26 2.86
CA TYR A 135 -1.07 16.65 1.49
C TYR A 135 -0.07 17.82 1.50
N ALA A 136 0.71 17.93 0.43
CA ALA A 136 1.58 19.08 0.15
C ALA A 136 1.34 19.64 -1.28
N LYS A 137 0.23 19.24 -1.93
CA LYS A 137 -0.04 19.62 -3.32
C LYS A 137 -0.39 21.11 -3.41
N LEU A 138 0.26 21.80 -4.34
CA LEU A 138 -0.09 23.14 -4.78
C LEU A 138 -0.55 23.12 -6.24
N ASN A 139 -1.36 24.10 -6.62
CA ASN A 139 -1.64 24.43 -8.01
C ASN A 139 -0.39 25.04 -8.66
N TYR A 140 -0.36 25.14 -9.99
CA TYR A 140 0.77 25.73 -10.74
C TYR A 140 1.10 27.18 -10.33
N ASN A 141 0.11 27.94 -9.86
CA ASN A 141 0.28 29.29 -9.34
C ASN A 141 0.72 29.34 -7.86
N GLY A 142 1.01 28.19 -7.24
CA GLY A 142 1.42 28.08 -5.84
C GLY A 142 0.26 28.12 -4.82
N THR A 143 -1.00 28.25 -5.25
CA THR A 143 -2.14 28.23 -4.32
C THR A 143 -2.57 26.81 -3.96
N PHE A 144 -3.30 26.65 -2.86
CA PHE A 144 -3.90 25.36 -2.51
C PHE A 144 -5.10 25.05 -3.42
N PRO A 145 -5.36 23.76 -3.74
CA PRO A 145 -6.57 23.37 -4.47
C PRO A 145 -7.83 23.87 -3.75
N GLU A 146 -8.75 24.53 -4.46
CA GLU A 146 -9.95 25.18 -3.88
C GLU A 146 -10.93 24.20 -3.26
N MET A 147 -11.06 23.02 -3.88
CA MET A 147 -11.94 21.95 -3.41
C MET A 147 -11.13 20.71 -3.04
N SER A 148 -11.70 19.90 -2.15
CA SER A 148 -11.15 18.60 -1.80
C SER A 148 -12.28 17.58 -1.69
N PRO A 149 -12.10 16.36 -2.25
CA PRO A 149 -13.08 15.29 -2.05
C PRO A 149 -13.11 14.80 -0.59
N PHE A 150 -12.14 15.19 0.24
CA PHE A 150 -12.04 14.74 1.62
C PHE A 150 -12.74 15.66 2.62
N GLY A 151 -13.19 16.84 2.21
CA GLY A 151 -13.93 17.77 3.05
C GLY A 151 -13.76 19.24 2.65
N ASP A 152 -14.39 20.11 3.43
CA ASP A 152 -14.48 21.55 3.21
C ASP A 152 -13.49 22.36 4.06
N THR A 153 -12.92 21.75 5.09
CA THR A 153 -12.07 22.43 6.08
C THR A 153 -10.63 21.93 5.97
N ARG A 154 -9.67 22.86 5.88
CA ARG A 154 -8.23 22.56 5.84
C ARG A 154 -7.57 22.92 7.15
N TRP A 155 -6.83 21.98 7.71
CA TRP A 155 -5.90 22.22 8.81
C TRP A 155 -4.47 22.19 8.29
N PHE A 156 -3.66 23.18 8.67
CA PHE A 156 -2.29 23.36 8.17
C PHE A 156 -1.27 23.14 9.29
N ILE A 157 -0.14 22.55 8.93
CA ILE A 157 1.05 22.45 9.78
C ILE A 157 2.28 22.84 8.98
N ARG A 158 3.19 23.60 9.60
CA ARG A 158 4.45 23.97 8.96
C ARG A 158 5.25 22.72 8.62
N ALA A 159 5.83 22.68 7.42
CA ALA A 159 6.56 21.53 6.93
C ALA A 159 7.70 21.13 7.86
N GLU A 160 8.43 22.11 8.41
CA GLU A 160 9.54 21.90 9.36
C GLU A 160 9.13 21.22 10.67
N ASN A 161 7.85 21.31 11.09
CA ASN A 161 7.38 20.67 12.31
C ASN A 161 7.13 19.17 12.11
N LEU A 162 6.81 18.76 10.88
CA LEU A 162 6.45 17.37 10.54
C LEU A 162 7.57 16.65 9.80
N PHE A 163 8.42 17.39 9.09
CA PHE A 163 9.40 16.85 8.18
C PHE A 163 10.80 17.30 8.55
N ASN A 164 11.61 16.31 8.93
CA ASN A 164 13.05 16.42 9.07
C ASN A 164 13.68 15.37 8.14
N PRO A 165 14.37 15.78 7.05
CA PRO A 165 14.93 14.85 6.07
C PRO A 165 16.10 14.01 6.61
N GLU A 166 16.73 14.40 7.72
CA GLU A 166 17.79 13.61 8.36
C GLU A 166 17.23 12.47 9.21
N LYS A 167 15.98 12.59 9.66
CA LYS A 167 15.33 11.64 10.57
C LYS A 167 14.25 10.81 9.89
N HIS A 168 13.48 11.40 8.99
CA HIS A 168 12.30 10.77 8.41
C HIS A 168 12.63 10.10 7.08
N ARG A 169 12.11 8.89 6.90
CA ARG A 169 12.18 8.17 5.62
C ARG A 169 10.98 8.53 4.75
N LEU A 170 11.27 8.93 3.52
CA LEU A 170 10.25 9.17 2.51
C LEU A 170 9.95 7.87 1.76
N TYR A 171 8.67 7.59 1.57
CA TYR A 171 8.23 6.53 0.67
C TYR A 171 7.49 7.15 -0.50
N PHE A 172 8.01 6.91 -1.70
CA PHE A 172 7.33 7.29 -2.94
C PHE A 172 6.23 6.27 -3.20
N ALA A 173 4.99 6.74 -3.18
CA ALA A 173 3.85 5.91 -3.50
C ALA A 173 3.16 6.43 -4.77
N ASP A 174 2.71 5.46 -5.57
CA ASP A 174 1.61 5.63 -6.53
C ASP A 174 1.91 6.15 -7.95
N PHE A 175 3.10 5.87 -8.52
CA PHE A 175 3.28 6.02 -9.97
C PHE A 175 2.41 5.05 -10.79
N TYR A 176 2.03 3.89 -10.23
CA TYR A 176 1.18 2.91 -10.92
C TYR A 176 -0.29 3.32 -11.06
N CYS A 177 -0.84 4.15 -10.15
CA CYS A 177 -2.25 4.54 -10.19
C CYS A 177 -2.56 5.77 -11.03
N LYS A 178 -1.54 6.54 -11.43
CA LYS A 178 -1.74 7.84 -12.06
C LYS A 178 -0.94 7.98 -13.35
N PHE A 179 -1.30 7.17 -14.34
CA PHE A 179 -0.75 7.29 -15.71
C PHE A 179 -1.24 8.55 -16.45
N LEU A 180 -2.41 9.09 -16.07
CA LEU A 180 -3.07 10.20 -16.79
C LEU A 180 -3.08 11.55 -16.05
N SER A 181 -2.94 11.56 -14.72
CA SER A 181 -2.77 12.81 -13.95
C SER A 181 -1.38 12.82 -13.36
N LYS A 182 -0.52 13.76 -13.76
CA LYS A 182 0.86 13.93 -13.23
C LYS A 182 0.88 14.43 -11.76
N ASP A 183 -0.08 13.99 -10.95
CA ASP A 183 -0.31 14.42 -9.58
C ASP A 183 0.21 13.37 -8.60
N TYR A 184 1.53 13.23 -8.47
CA TYR A 184 2.12 12.30 -7.51
C TYR A 184 2.13 12.91 -6.11
N CYS A 185 1.75 12.13 -5.11
CA CYS A 185 1.68 12.58 -3.73
C CYS A 185 2.73 11.83 -2.92
N ILE A 186 3.70 12.55 -2.36
CA ILE A 186 4.65 12.00 -1.40
C ILE A 186 3.89 11.73 -0.11
N LYS A 187 3.74 10.45 0.26
CA LYS A 187 3.15 10.06 1.55
C LYS A 187 4.29 9.96 2.57
N LEU A 188 4.26 10.84 3.57
CA LEU A 188 5.14 10.76 4.72
C LEU A 188 4.66 9.64 5.65
N SER A 189 5.57 8.77 6.05
CA SER A 189 5.35 7.87 7.19
C SER A 189 6.50 8.07 8.18
N SER A 190 6.19 8.49 9.40
CA SER A 190 7.12 8.33 10.51
C SER A 190 7.21 6.84 10.85
N ILE A 191 8.36 6.21 10.61
CA ILE A 191 8.76 4.96 11.25
C ILE A 191 9.86 5.33 12.23
#